data_AF-A0A1V5MSV4-F1
#
_entry.id   AF-A0A1V5MSV4-F1
#
_cell.length_a   1.000
_cell.length_b   1.000
_cell.length_c   1.000
_cell.angle_alpha   90.00
_cell.angle_beta   90.00
_cell.angle_gamma   90.00
#
_symmetry.space_group_name_H-M   'P 1'
#
loop_
_entity.id
_entity.type
_entity.pdbx_description
1 polymer ?
#
loop_
_entity_poly.entity_id
_entity_poly.type
_entity_poly.pdbx_seq_one_letter_code
_entity_poly.pdbx_strand_id
1 'polypeptide(L)'
;MYGSEFKPKEGVILLSGTFKTQNLVNLLNTDTSHVEHPYQSGVIHEWMSPYRNRKAFAAFYSDGLIVLGSSEAYVQESLDVLDGSGANIAAGLALQTLPAVPAGAIFVAAAVEFSQLPEIQPKSAMLSQMDEISVVMGESGSNVYLDLGMAAQSAEVAEQSQQFIYGMLAFAEMNRQNMPLVADLAQAVLVDKNDRILKISLEGTTDDIYSLLKKMREHKKEMADQADQVQAQAK
;
A
#
# COMPACT_ATOMS: atom_id res chain seq x y z
N MET A 1 -6.79 -3.26 -0.56
CA MET A 1 -6.55 -4.71 -0.82
C MET A 1 -6.46 -5.36 0.53
N TYR A 2 -7.21 -6.43 0.77
CA TYR A 2 -7.21 -7.19 2.01
C TYR A 2 -6.78 -8.63 1.70
N GLY A 3 -5.97 -9.23 2.56
CA GLY A 3 -5.47 -10.60 2.38
C GLY A 3 -4.60 -10.97 3.58
N SER A 4 -4.61 -12.24 3.95
CA SER A 4 -3.78 -12.80 5.02
C SER A 4 -2.36 -13.13 4.55
N GLU A 5 -2.14 -13.18 3.23
CA GLU A 5 -0.85 -13.46 2.60
C GLU A 5 -0.62 -12.53 1.38
N PHE A 6 0.66 -12.26 1.03
CA PHE A 6 1.05 -11.36 -0.08
C PHE A 6 1.28 -12.10 -1.41
N LYS A 7 0.59 -13.22 -1.63
CA LYS A 7 0.76 -14.05 -2.82
C LYS A 7 0.05 -13.45 -4.04
N PRO A 8 0.62 -13.55 -5.26
CA PRO A 8 0.00 -13.09 -6.50
C PRO A 8 -1.17 -14.01 -6.90
N LYS A 9 -2.29 -13.97 -6.17
CA LYS A 9 -3.61 -14.59 -6.40
C LYS A 9 -4.54 -14.52 -5.17
N GLU A 10 -4.07 -13.99 -4.04
CA GLU A 10 -4.76 -14.15 -2.75
C GLU A 10 -5.31 -12.83 -2.18
N GLY A 11 -5.09 -11.72 -2.90
CA GLY A 11 -5.66 -10.42 -2.54
C GLY A 11 -7.15 -10.29 -2.90
N VAL A 12 -7.90 -9.66 -2.01
CA VAL A 12 -9.28 -9.23 -2.18
C VAL A 12 -9.32 -7.71 -2.35
N ILE A 13 -10.22 -7.24 -3.22
CA ILE A 13 -10.49 -5.84 -3.49
C ILE A 13 -11.88 -5.52 -2.97
N LEU A 14 -11.98 -4.49 -2.14
CA LEU A 14 -13.24 -3.89 -1.74
C LEU A 14 -13.43 -2.62 -2.58
N LEU A 15 -14.46 -2.60 -3.42
CA LEU A 15 -14.82 -1.46 -4.25
C LEU A 15 -16.01 -0.74 -3.62
N SER A 16 -15.78 0.48 -3.16
CA SER A 16 -16.85 1.36 -2.67
C SER A 16 -17.28 2.33 -3.77
N GLY A 17 -18.59 2.57 -3.92
CA GLY A 17 -19.11 3.45 -4.96
C GLY A 17 -20.63 3.46 -5.03
N THR A 18 -21.18 4.01 -6.11
CA THR A 18 -22.62 3.92 -6.42
C THR A 18 -22.81 2.92 -7.55
N PHE A 19 -23.30 1.73 -7.21
CA PHE A 19 -23.46 0.64 -8.17
C PHE A 19 -24.93 0.43 -8.50
N LYS A 20 -25.21 0.08 -9.76
CA LYS A 20 -26.49 -0.49 -10.15
C LYS A 20 -26.36 -2.01 -10.07
N THR A 21 -26.37 -2.56 -8.85
CA THR A 21 -26.09 -3.97 -8.57
C THR A 21 -26.88 -4.92 -9.49
N GLN A 22 -28.18 -4.67 -9.69
CA GLN A 22 -29.00 -5.48 -10.58
C GLN A 22 -28.49 -5.50 -12.03
N ASN A 23 -27.97 -4.39 -12.54
CA ASN A 23 -27.40 -4.35 -13.89
C ASN A 23 -26.12 -5.18 -13.99
N LEU A 24 -25.31 -5.19 -12.93
CA LEU A 24 -24.08 -6.00 -12.87
C LEU A 24 -24.40 -7.49 -12.79
N VAL A 25 -25.39 -7.87 -11.98
CA VAL A 25 -25.88 -9.26 -11.91
C VAL A 25 -26.47 -9.69 -13.26
N ASN A 26 -27.27 -8.84 -13.90
CA ASN A 26 -27.82 -9.13 -15.23
C ASN A 26 -26.73 -9.32 -16.29
N LEU A 27 -25.61 -8.58 -16.19
CA LEU A 27 -24.46 -8.76 -17.05
C LEU A 27 -23.76 -10.10 -16.78
N LEU A 28 -23.56 -10.47 -15.51
CA LEU A 28 -22.97 -11.76 -15.14
C LEU A 28 -23.82 -12.94 -15.65
N ASN A 29 -25.14 -12.84 -15.54
CA ASN A 29 -26.08 -13.85 -16.05
C ASN A 29 -26.01 -14.06 -17.58
N THR A 30 -25.35 -13.17 -18.33
CA THR A 30 -25.12 -13.35 -19.76
C THR A 30 -23.87 -14.18 -20.07
N ASP A 31 -23.00 -14.39 -19.08
CA ASP A 31 -21.79 -15.22 -19.19
C ASP A 31 -22.15 -16.69 -18.90
N THR A 32 -21.88 -17.58 -19.86
CA THR A 32 -22.16 -19.01 -19.71
C THR A 32 -21.33 -19.71 -18.64
N SER A 33 -20.24 -19.09 -18.18
CA SER A 33 -19.41 -19.57 -17.08
C SER A 33 -19.87 -19.09 -15.70
N HIS A 34 -20.93 -18.26 -15.65
CA HIS A 34 -21.43 -17.71 -14.40
C HIS A 34 -22.09 -18.80 -13.55
N VAL A 35 -21.65 -18.88 -12.29
CA VAL A 35 -22.21 -19.75 -11.25
C VAL A 35 -22.45 -18.93 -9.99
N GLU A 36 -23.52 -19.23 -9.27
CA GLU A 36 -23.84 -18.63 -7.98
C GLU A 36 -23.57 -19.61 -6.84
N HIS A 37 -22.88 -19.11 -5.81
CA HIS A 37 -22.58 -19.84 -4.58
C HIS A 37 -23.27 -19.14 -3.42
N PRO A 38 -24.32 -19.73 -2.84
CA PRO A 38 -24.95 -19.18 -1.64
C PRO A 38 -23.95 -19.12 -0.48
N TYR A 39 -23.84 -17.98 0.19
CA TYR A 39 -22.96 -17.83 1.34
C TYR A 39 -23.55 -16.86 2.38
N GLN A 40 -23.87 -17.40 3.55
CA GLN A 40 -24.56 -16.68 4.64
C GLN A 40 -25.83 -15.95 4.16
N SER A 41 -25.88 -14.63 4.28
CA SER A 41 -27.03 -13.80 3.89
C SER A 41 -26.99 -13.35 2.42
N GLY A 42 -25.94 -13.70 1.67
CA GLY A 42 -25.70 -13.22 0.31
C GLY A 42 -25.33 -14.33 -0.68
N VAL A 43 -24.85 -13.89 -1.84
CA VAL A 43 -24.44 -14.76 -2.95
C VAL A 43 -23.06 -14.33 -3.42
N ILE A 44 -22.18 -15.31 -3.62
CA ILE A 44 -20.90 -15.13 -4.30
C ILE A 44 -21.08 -15.55 -5.76
N HIS A 45 -20.83 -14.63 -6.68
CA HIS A 45 -20.87 -14.88 -8.11
C HIS A 45 -19.47 -15.29 -8.60
N GLU A 46 -19.37 -16.45 -9.26
CA GLU A 46 -18.17 -16.94 -9.93
C GLU A 46 -18.30 -16.77 -11.44
N TRP A 47 -17.24 -16.34 -12.12
CA TRP A 47 -17.19 -16.38 -13.58
C TRP A 47 -15.74 -16.52 -14.10
N MET A 48 -15.59 -16.82 -15.39
CA MET A 48 -14.30 -16.81 -16.06
C MET A 48 -13.93 -15.40 -16.50
N SER A 49 -12.94 -14.77 -15.84
CA SER A 49 -12.52 -13.41 -16.21
C SER A 49 -11.86 -13.39 -17.60
N PRO A 50 -12.41 -12.66 -18.59
CA PRO A 50 -11.85 -12.60 -19.94
C PRO A 50 -10.49 -11.90 -19.99
N TYR A 51 -10.24 -10.98 -19.04
CA TYR A 51 -8.99 -10.22 -18.97
C TYR A 51 -7.82 -11.02 -18.39
N ARG A 52 -8.11 -12.00 -17.52
CA ARG A 52 -7.07 -12.76 -16.79
C ARG A 52 -7.09 -14.26 -17.08
N ASN A 53 -8.04 -14.72 -17.90
CA ASN A 53 -8.25 -16.13 -18.23
C ASN A 53 -8.21 -17.04 -16.99
N ARG A 54 -8.91 -16.63 -15.92
CA ARG A 54 -8.93 -17.31 -14.62
C ARG A 54 -10.20 -16.96 -13.84
N LYS A 55 -10.58 -17.82 -12.89
CA LYS A 55 -11.79 -17.64 -12.10
C LYS A 55 -11.73 -16.32 -11.34
N ALA A 56 -12.85 -15.61 -11.32
CA ALA A 56 -13.07 -14.43 -10.53
C ALA A 56 -14.33 -14.64 -9.69
N PHE A 57 -14.29 -14.09 -8.49
CA PHE A 57 -15.37 -14.20 -7.51
C PHE A 57 -15.74 -12.79 -7.07
N ALA A 58 -17.04 -12.53 -6.93
CA ALA A 58 -17.51 -11.27 -6.38
C ALA A 58 -18.77 -11.46 -5.52
N ALA A 59 -18.88 -10.65 -4.46
CA ALA A 59 -20.07 -10.54 -3.65
C ALA A 59 -20.49 -9.07 -3.56
N PHE A 60 -21.79 -8.82 -3.75
CA PHE A 60 -22.39 -7.51 -3.56
C PHE A 60 -22.80 -7.37 -2.09
N TYR A 61 -21.88 -6.89 -1.25
CA TYR A 61 -22.08 -6.82 0.20
C TYR A 61 -23.17 -5.81 0.59
N SER A 62 -23.19 -4.66 -0.08
CA SER A 62 -24.24 -3.64 0.04
C SER A 62 -24.40 -2.89 -1.28
N ASP A 63 -25.40 -2.00 -1.38
CA ASP A 63 -25.64 -1.17 -2.58
C ASP A 63 -24.41 -0.37 -3.01
N GLY A 64 -23.49 -0.09 -2.08
CA GLY A 64 -22.29 0.68 -2.32
C GLY A 64 -20.97 -0.06 -2.14
N LEU A 65 -20.98 -1.36 -1.87
CA LEU A 65 -19.74 -2.12 -1.61
C LEU A 65 -19.74 -3.47 -2.33
N ILE A 66 -18.72 -3.68 -3.16
CA ILE A 66 -18.47 -4.95 -3.85
C ILE A 66 -17.14 -5.54 -3.35
N VAL A 67 -17.15 -6.81 -2.98
CA VAL A 67 -15.96 -7.59 -2.62
C VAL A 67 -15.58 -8.43 -3.83
N LEU A 68 -14.33 -8.34 -4.32
CA LEU A 68 -13.84 -9.12 -5.47
C LEU A 68 -12.53 -9.82 -5.16
N GLY A 69 -12.38 -11.06 -5.61
CA GLY A 69 -11.16 -11.85 -5.43
C GLY A 69 -10.94 -12.87 -6.54
N SER A 70 -9.77 -13.51 -6.53
CA SER A 70 -9.48 -14.68 -7.38
C SER A 70 -9.67 -16.03 -6.68
N SER A 71 -10.17 -16.03 -5.44
CA SER A 71 -10.49 -17.21 -4.65
C SER A 71 -11.83 -16.99 -3.97
N GLU A 72 -12.70 -17.99 -4.00
CA GLU A 72 -13.96 -18.00 -3.24
C GLU A 72 -13.68 -17.88 -1.74
N ALA A 73 -12.72 -18.64 -1.22
CA ALA A 73 -12.39 -18.68 0.20
C ALA A 73 -11.98 -17.30 0.74
N TYR A 74 -11.15 -16.54 0.02
CA TYR A 74 -10.77 -15.20 0.47
C TYR A 74 -11.92 -14.19 0.38
N VAL A 75 -12.83 -14.35 -0.59
CA VAL A 75 -14.06 -13.54 -0.63
C VAL A 75 -14.93 -13.86 0.58
N GLN A 76 -15.11 -15.14 0.92
CA GLN A 76 -15.83 -15.59 2.12
C GLN A 76 -15.21 -15.01 3.40
N GLU A 77 -13.90 -15.15 3.60
CA GLU A 77 -13.19 -14.58 4.76
C GLU A 77 -13.34 -13.06 4.86
N SER A 78 -13.36 -12.36 3.72
CA SER A 78 -13.57 -10.91 3.70
C SER A 78 -15.01 -10.53 4.05
N LEU A 79 -15.99 -11.33 3.64
CA LEU A 79 -17.39 -11.16 4.06
C LEU A 79 -17.54 -11.40 5.57
N ASP A 80 -16.91 -12.45 6.11
CA ASP A 80 -16.89 -12.72 7.55
C ASP A 80 -16.33 -11.53 8.35
N VAL A 81 -15.24 -10.93 7.88
CA VAL A 81 -14.65 -9.73 8.49
C VAL A 81 -15.64 -8.56 8.47
N LEU A 82 -16.33 -8.32 7.35
CA LEU A 82 -17.31 -7.24 7.21
C LEU A 82 -18.54 -7.46 8.10
N ASP A 83 -18.97 -8.71 8.25
CA ASP A 83 -20.08 -9.11 9.13
C ASP A 83 -19.70 -9.17 10.61
N GLY A 84 -18.41 -8.96 10.94
CA GLY A 84 -17.88 -8.97 12.30
C GLY A 84 -17.78 -10.36 12.93
N SER A 85 -17.97 -11.43 12.15
CA SER A 85 -17.78 -12.83 12.57
C SER A 85 -16.34 -13.30 12.37
N GLY A 86 -15.60 -12.65 11.46
CA GLY A 86 -14.21 -12.97 11.12
C GLY A 86 -13.17 -12.24 11.97
N ALA A 87 -11.98 -12.83 12.06
CA ALA A 87 -10.83 -12.20 12.69
C ALA A 87 -10.43 -10.93 11.94
N ASN A 88 -10.25 -9.84 12.68
CA ASN A 88 -9.89 -8.54 12.12
C ASN A 88 -8.85 -7.84 13.01
N ILE A 89 -8.23 -6.79 12.47
CA ILE A 89 -7.10 -6.12 13.13
C ILE A 89 -7.50 -5.47 14.47
N ALA A 90 -8.76 -5.10 14.66
CA ALA A 90 -9.23 -4.53 15.93
C ALA A 90 -9.25 -5.56 17.07
N ALA A 91 -9.22 -6.86 16.77
CA ALA A 91 -9.34 -7.93 17.75
C ALA A 91 -7.99 -8.43 18.34
N GLY A 92 -6.83 -8.01 17.82
CA GLY A 92 -5.55 -8.63 18.23
C GLY A 92 -4.30 -7.75 18.18
N LEU A 93 -4.14 -6.90 17.17
CA LEU A 93 -2.94 -6.09 16.98
C LEU A 93 -3.36 -4.66 16.62
N ALA A 94 -3.25 -3.74 17.59
CA ALA A 94 -3.42 -2.33 17.29
C ALA A 94 -2.31 -1.89 16.32
N LEU A 95 -2.68 -1.37 15.15
CA LEU A 95 -1.77 -0.66 14.26
C LEU A 95 -1.34 0.64 14.92
N GLN A 96 -0.33 0.57 15.78
CA GLN A 96 0.12 1.72 16.58
C GLN A 96 0.78 2.79 15.72
N THR A 97 1.29 2.38 14.55
CA THR A 97 1.98 3.27 13.63
C THR A 97 1.02 3.95 12.66
N LEU A 98 -0.14 3.35 12.38
CA LEU A 98 -1.12 3.92 11.45
C LEU A 98 -1.79 5.15 12.10
N PRO A 99 -1.57 6.36 11.57
CA PRO A 99 -2.25 7.54 12.10
C PRO A 99 -3.74 7.51 11.77
N ALA A 100 -4.51 8.39 12.40
CA ALA A 100 -5.86 8.67 11.93
C ALA A 100 -5.79 9.11 10.46
N VAL A 101 -6.49 8.39 9.57
CA VAL A 101 -6.42 8.62 8.13
C VAL A 101 -7.03 10.00 7.82
N PRO A 102 -6.25 10.98 7.33
CA PRO A 102 -6.77 12.31 7.05
C PRO A 102 -7.75 12.29 5.88
N ALA A 103 -8.66 13.26 5.84
CA ALA A 103 -9.49 13.49 4.67
C ALA A 103 -8.59 13.81 3.45
N GLY A 104 -8.90 13.23 2.29
CA GLY A 104 -8.06 13.36 1.10
C GLY A 104 -6.97 12.29 0.97
N ALA A 105 -6.91 11.30 1.88
CA ALA A 105 -6.06 10.14 1.72
C ALA A 105 -6.42 9.38 0.44
N ILE A 106 -5.44 9.23 -0.45
CA ILE A 106 -5.57 8.48 -1.71
C ILE A 106 -4.99 7.07 -1.58
N PHE A 107 -4.09 6.87 -0.62
CA PHE A 107 -3.42 5.60 -0.38
C PHE A 107 -3.17 5.40 1.11
N VAL A 108 -3.55 4.22 1.59
CA VAL A 108 -3.29 3.75 2.95
C VAL A 108 -2.82 2.31 2.87
N ALA A 109 -1.70 2.01 3.49
CA ALA A 109 -1.20 0.66 3.67
C ALA A 109 -0.64 0.51 5.07
N ALA A 110 -0.82 -0.67 5.67
CA ALA A 110 -0.21 -1.02 6.93
C ALA A 110 0.07 -2.52 6.96
N ALA A 111 1.12 -2.89 7.67
CA ALA A 111 1.49 -4.27 7.89
C ALA A 111 2.00 -4.44 9.32
N VAL A 112 1.51 -5.49 9.98
CA VAL A 112 2.02 -5.99 11.26
C VAL A 112 2.90 -7.20 10.99
N GLU A 113 3.75 -7.54 11.96
CA GLU A 113 4.74 -8.62 11.86
C GLU A 113 5.60 -8.48 10.60
N PHE A 114 5.90 -7.23 10.20
CA PHE A 114 6.49 -6.89 8.92
C PHE A 114 7.83 -7.60 8.67
N SER A 115 8.69 -7.68 9.68
CA SER A 115 9.97 -8.41 9.65
C SER A 115 9.83 -9.92 9.42
N GLN A 116 8.65 -10.47 9.68
CA GLN A 116 8.34 -11.90 9.58
C GLN A 116 7.56 -12.26 8.31
N LEU A 117 7.17 -11.27 7.50
CA LEU A 117 6.42 -11.51 6.26
C LEU A 117 7.31 -12.27 5.27
N PRO A 118 7.01 -13.54 4.95
CA PRO A 118 7.92 -14.42 4.21
C PRO A 118 8.19 -13.94 2.78
N GLU A 119 7.27 -13.16 2.21
CA GLU A 119 7.36 -12.64 0.84
C GLU A 119 7.99 -11.26 0.75
N ILE A 120 8.05 -10.54 1.87
CA ILE A 120 8.72 -9.25 1.95
C ILE A 120 10.07 -9.50 2.63
N GLN A 121 11.10 -9.77 1.84
CA GLN A 121 12.48 -9.79 2.33
C GLN A 121 13.06 -8.37 2.23
N PRO A 122 13.06 -7.57 3.31
CA PRO A 122 13.49 -6.19 3.22
C PRO A 122 15.00 -6.20 2.95
N LYS A 123 15.42 -5.63 1.81
CA LYS A 123 16.85 -5.53 1.49
C LYS A 123 17.59 -4.52 2.38
N SER A 124 16.84 -3.64 3.05
CA SER A 124 17.37 -2.68 4.00
C SER A 124 17.50 -3.32 5.37
N ALA A 125 18.69 -3.24 5.96
CA ALA A 125 18.96 -3.66 7.34
C ALA A 125 18.10 -2.90 8.37
N MET A 126 17.67 -1.68 8.05
CA MET A 126 16.75 -0.92 8.90
C MET A 126 15.35 -1.54 8.86
N LEU A 127 14.83 -1.80 7.65
CA LEU A 127 13.46 -2.32 7.46
C LEU A 127 13.31 -3.76 7.96
N SER A 128 14.38 -4.56 7.95
CA SER A 128 14.35 -5.93 8.51
C SER A 128 14.19 -5.98 10.03
N GLN A 129 14.32 -4.84 10.71
CA GLN A 129 14.19 -4.72 12.16
C GLN A 129 12.92 -3.96 12.57
N MET A 130 11.95 -3.84 11.66
CA MET A 130 10.64 -3.23 11.90
C MET A 130 9.57 -4.31 12.04
N ASP A 131 8.79 -4.25 13.10
CA ASP A 131 7.65 -5.15 13.34
C ASP A 131 6.35 -4.60 12.73
N GLU A 132 6.24 -3.28 12.60
CA GLU A 132 5.09 -2.64 11.97
C GLU A 132 5.57 -1.56 11.00
N ILE A 133 4.89 -1.44 9.86
CA ILE A 133 5.04 -0.33 8.94
C ILE A 133 3.66 0.15 8.49
N SER A 134 3.50 1.46 8.37
CA SER A 134 2.33 2.08 7.75
C SER A 134 2.72 3.24 6.85
N VAL A 135 1.90 3.44 5.84
CA VAL A 135 2.03 4.52 4.86
C VAL A 135 0.66 5.13 4.67
N VAL A 136 0.56 6.44 4.81
CA VAL A 136 -0.60 7.23 4.41
C VAL A 136 -0.12 8.30 3.46
N MET A 137 -0.76 8.38 2.30
CA MET A 137 -0.49 9.42 1.31
C MET A 137 -1.82 10.00 0.85
N GLY A 138 -1.86 11.31 0.65
CA GLY A 138 -3.04 12.01 0.19
C GLY A 138 -2.75 13.40 -0.31
N GLU A 139 -3.83 14.09 -0.67
CA GLU A 139 -3.83 15.48 -1.07
C GLU A 139 -4.82 16.27 -0.20
N SER A 140 -4.40 17.44 0.26
CA SER A 140 -5.22 18.39 1.00
C SER A 140 -5.01 19.79 0.44
N GLY A 141 -6.03 20.31 -0.25
CA GLY A 141 -5.91 21.59 -0.96
C GLY A 141 -4.90 21.50 -2.11
N SER A 142 -3.81 22.25 -2.04
CA SER A 142 -2.71 22.27 -3.03
C SER A 142 -1.47 21.50 -2.57
N ASN A 143 -1.59 20.76 -1.48
CA ASN A 143 -0.47 20.07 -0.84
C ASN A 143 -0.67 18.56 -0.88
N VAL A 144 0.42 17.86 -1.14
CA VAL A 144 0.51 16.41 -1.01
C VAL A 144 1.21 16.11 0.30
N TYR A 145 0.65 15.18 1.07
CA TYR A 145 1.25 14.70 2.31
C TYR A 145 1.60 13.21 2.20
N LEU A 146 2.66 12.84 2.90
CA LEU A 146 3.12 11.47 3.10
C LEU A 146 3.50 11.28 4.57
N ASP A 147 2.80 10.36 5.23
CA ASP A 147 3.10 9.93 6.58
C ASP A 147 3.57 8.46 6.56
N LEU A 148 4.73 8.22 7.14
CA LEU A 148 5.28 6.89 7.37
C LEU A 148 5.32 6.64 8.87
N GLY A 149 4.71 5.54 9.29
CA GLY A 149 4.81 5.04 10.66
C GLY A 149 5.62 3.74 10.67
N MET A 150 6.51 3.60 11.64
CA MET A 150 7.28 2.37 11.85
C MET A 150 7.37 2.03 13.33
N ALA A 151 7.23 0.75 13.67
CA ALA A 151 7.53 0.23 15.00
C ALA A 151 8.75 -0.68 14.89
N ALA A 152 9.83 -0.29 15.55
CA ALA A 152 11.05 -1.08 15.62
C ALA A 152 10.92 -2.21 16.64
N GLN A 153 11.74 -3.25 16.48
CA GLN A 153 11.84 -4.37 17.43
C GLN A 153 12.26 -3.92 18.85
N SER A 154 12.99 -2.81 18.96
CA SER A 154 13.37 -2.20 20.24
C SER A 154 13.51 -0.69 20.15
N ALA A 155 13.56 -0.03 21.31
CA ALA A 155 13.79 1.41 21.42
C ALA A 155 15.17 1.81 20.86
N GLU A 156 16.18 0.96 21.06
CA GLU A 156 17.53 1.14 20.55
C GLU A 156 17.56 1.07 19.01
N VAL A 157 16.82 0.11 18.42
CA VAL A 157 16.68 0.02 16.95
C VAL A 157 15.97 1.25 16.39
N ALA A 158 14.92 1.74 17.06
CA ALA A 158 14.25 2.98 16.66
C ALA A 158 15.21 4.17 16.70
N GLU A 159 16.05 4.27 17.73
CA GLU A 159 17.03 5.34 17.85
C GLU A 159 18.12 5.30 16.76
N GLN A 160 18.66 4.11 16.48
CA GLN A 160 19.63 3.93 15.38
C GLN A 160 19.00 4.28 14.02
N SER A 161 17.75 3.88 13.81
CA SER A 161 17.01 4.16 12.58
C SER A 161 16.75 5.67 12.44
N GLN A 162 16.41 6.36 13.53
CA GLN A 162 16.26 7.82 13.53
C GLN A 162 17.58 8.53 13.16
N GLN A 163 18.69 8.10 13.74
CA GLN A 163 20.02 8.65 13.43
C GLN A 163 20.39 8.41 11.95
N PHE A 164 20.07 7.23 11.41
CA PHE A 164 20.26 6.92 10.00
C PHE A 164 19.44 7.86 9.09
N ILE A 165 18.16 8.10 9.43
CA ILE A 165 17.29 9.03 8.71
C ILE A 165 17.87 10.45 8.75
N TYR A 166 18.29 10.94 9.91
CA TYR A 166 18.93 12.25 10.02
C TYR A 166 20.22 12.35 9.19
N GLY A 167 21.01 11.27 9.13
CA GLY A 167 22.16 11.19 8.23
C GLY A 167 21.78 11.32 6.75
N MET A 168 20.70 10.67 6.32
CA MET A 168 20.18 10.81 4.96
C MET A 168 19.70 12.23 4.65
N LEU A 169 18.98 12.87 5.59
CA LEU A 169 18.52 14.25 5.45
C LEU A 169 19.70 15.22 5.34
N ALA A 170 20.70 15.09 6.21
CA ALA A 170 21.92 15.90 6.15
C ALA A 170 22.66 15.73 4.81
N PHE A 171 22.77 14.50 4.32
CA PHE A 171 23.40 14.24 3.01
C PHE A 171 22.59 14.86 1.85
N ALA A 172 21.27 14.80 1.89
CA ALA A 172 20.40 15.45 0.91
C ALA A 172 20.61 16.98 0.91
N GLU A 173 20.66 17.60 2.09
CA GLU A 173 20.93 19.03 2.24
C GLU A 173 22.32 19.43 1.72
N MET A 174 23.36 18.64 2.01
CA MET A 174 24.71 18.88 1.51
C MET A 174 24.79 18.85 -0.03
N ASN A 175 23.91 18.09 -0.69
CA ASN A 175 23.84 18.00 -2.14
C ASN A 175 22.96 19.07 -2.82
N ARG A 176 22.53 20.11 -2.08
CA ARG A 176 21.65 21.18 -2.58
C ARG A 176 22.10 21.80 -3.91
N GLN A 177 23.40 21.96 -4.14
CA GLN A 177 23.91 22.53 -5.39
C GLN A 177 23.55 21.69 -6.62
N ASN A 178 23.51 20.35 -6.46
CA ASN A 178 23.20 19.41 -7.54
C ASN A 178 21.70 19.08 -7.58
N MET A 179 21.04 19.03 -6.42
CA MET A 179 19.66 18.59 -6.26
C MET A 179 18.88 19.53 -5.31
N PRO A 180 18.61 20.79 -5.70
CA PRO A 180 17.98 21.77 -4.81
C PRO A 180 16.59 21.31 -4.32
N LEU A 181 15.78 20.74 -5.22
CA LEU A 181 14.46 20.21 -4.87
C LEU A 181 14.51 19.07 -3.84
N VAL A 182 15.54 18.22 -3.88
CA VAL A 182 15.70 17.13 -2.90
C VAL A 182 16.11 17.70 -1.55
N ALA A 183 16.97 18.72 -1.53
CA ALA A 183 17.35 19.41 -0.31
C ALA A 183 16.16 20.17 0.32
N ASP A 184 15.32 20.80 -0.49
CA ASP A 184 14.11 21.50 0.00
C ASP A 184 13.10 20.51 0.60
N LEU A 185 12.91 19.35 -0.04
CA LEU A 185 12.06 18.30 0.51
C LEU A 185 12.65 17.69 1.79
N ALA A 186 13.97 17.48 1.85
CA ALA A 186 14.63 17.00 3.07
C ALA A 186 14.40 17.94 4.27
N GLN A 187 14.32 19.26 4.03
CA GLN A 187 13.98 20.24 5.06
C GLN A 187 12.53 20.21 5.51
N ALA A 188 11.63 19.75 4.65
CA ALA A 188 10.22 19.57 4.97
C ALA A 188 9.93 18.25 5.71
N VAL A 189 10.91 17.35 5.84
CA VAL A 189 10.74 16.09 6.56
C VAL A 189 10.75 16.34 8.07
N LEU A 190 9.70 15.91 8.75
CA LEU A 190 9.61 15.83 10.19
C LEU A 190 9.86 14.39 10.63
N VAL A 191 10.72 14.19 11.63
CA VAL A 191 11.02 12.87 12.20
C VAL A 191 10.76 12.92 13.69
N ASP A 192 9.78 12.16 14.15
CA ASP A 192 9.47 12.00 15.57
C ASP A 192 9.76 10.56 16.04
N LYS A 193 10.22 10.42 17.28
CA LYS A 193 10.45 9.13 17.94
C LYS A 193 9.81 9.13 19.31
N ASN A 194 8.99 8.12 19.56
CA ASN A 194 8.50 7.80 20.90
C ASN A 194 8.73 6.32 21.20
N ASP A 195 9.65 6.04 22.12
CA ASP A 195 10.08 4.68 22.47
C ASP A 195 10.54 3.90 21.20
N ARG A 196 9.81 2.84 20.82
CA ARG A 196 10.05 2.04 19.62
C ARG A 196 9.39 2.56 18.35
N ILE A 197 8.56 3.61 18.44
CA ILE A 197 7.76 4.14 17.32
C ILE A 197 8.50 5.30 16.67
N LEU A 198 8.63 5.24 15.35
CA LEU A 198 9.10 6.33 14.50
C LEU A 198 7.95 6.82 13.63
N LYS A 199 7.84 8.13 13.51
CA LYS A 199 6.94 8.80 12.57
C LYS A 199 7.73 9.73 11.69
N ILE A 200 7.55 9.60 10.39
CA ILE A 200 8.16 10.46 9.39
C ILE A 200 7.04 11.09 8.59
N SER A 201 6.98 12.42 8.59
CA SER A 201 6.00 13.18 7.83
C SER A 201 6.69 14.07 6.82
N LEU A 202 6.17 14.11 5.61
CA LEU A 202 6.57 15.01 4.54
C LEU A 202 5.32 15.70 4.00
N GLU A 203 5.40 17.00 3.85
CA GLU A 203 4.38 17.79 3.16
C GLU A 203 5.07 18.68 2.11
N GLY A 204 4.47 18.76 0.92
CA GLY A 204 4.97 19.60 -0.17
C GLY A 204 3.84 20.00 -1.11
N THR A 205 4.09 21.01 -1.94
CA THR A 205 3.10 21.40 -2.95
C THR A 205 2.96 20.32 -4.02
N THR A 206 1.77 20.20 -4.62
CA THR A 206 1.53 19.26 -5.72
C THR A 206 2.52 19.46 -6.87
N ASP A 207 2.90 20.71 -7.17
CA ASP A 207 3.85 21.05 -8.22
C ASP A 207 5.29 20.59 -7.92
N ASP A 208 5.72 20.73 -6.66
CA ASP A 208 7.06 20.30 -6.22
C ASP A 208 7.18 18.77 -6.26
N ILE A 209 6.18 18.07 -5.73
CA ILE A 209 6.15 16.60 -5.73
C ILE A 209 6.05 16.05 -7.16
N TYR A 210 5.22 16.66 -8.01
CA TYR A 210 5.13 16.27 -9.42
C TYR A 210 6.48 16.46 -10.14
N SER A 211 7.13 17.61 -9.93
CA SER A 211 8.43 17.93 -10.52
C SER A 211 9.52 16.95 -10.07
N LEU A 212 9.50 16.53 -8.80
CA LEU A 212 10.43 15.54 -8.27
C LEU A 212 10.22 14.18 -8.95
N LEU A 213 8.97 13.69 -8.97
CA LEU A 213 8.63 12.39 -9.57
C LEU A 213 9.01 12.33 -11.05
N LYS A 214 8.82 13.44 -11.77
CA LYS A 214 9.23 13.57 -13.17
C LYS A 214 10.75 13.44 -13.32
N LYS A 215 11.54 14.17 -12.53
CA LYS A 215 13.01 14.09 -12.55
C LYS A 215 13.52 12.70 -12.18
N MET A 216 12.93 12.05 -11.18
CA MET A 216 13.31 10.68 -10.80
C MET A 216 13.05 9.68 -11.93
N ARG A 217 11.93 9.84 -12.64
CA ARG A 217 11.60 8.98 -13.79
C ARG A 217 12.59 9.18 -14.95
N GLU A 218 12.96 10.42 -15.22
CA GLU A 218 13.96 10.77 -16.25
C GLU A 218 15.32 10.16 -15.89
N HIS A 219 15.79 10.35 -14.66
CA HIS A 219 17.08 9.82 -14.20
C HIS A 219 17.13 8.29 -14.18
N LYS A 220 16.03 7.63 -13.80
CA LYS A 220 15.94 6.16 -13.85
C LYS A 220 16.01 5.63 -15.28
N LYS A 221 15.43 6.36 -16.24
CA LYS A 221 15.48 6.00 -17.65
C LYS A 221 16.91 6.13 -18.19
N GLU A 222 17.60 7.23 -17.87
CA GLU A 222 19.00 7.45 -18.24
C GLU A 222 19.93 6.35 -17.67
N MET A 223 19.74 5.96 -16.41
CA MET A 223 20.52 4.87 -15.81
C MET A 223 20.24 3.50 -16.45
N ALA A 224 18.99 3.23 -16.83
CA ALA A 224 18.65 1.99 -17.54
C ALA A 224 19.29 1.96 -18.94
N ASP A 225 19.20 3.06 -19.68
CA ASP A 225 19.79 3.19 -21.01
C ASP A 225 21.34 3.07 -20.96
N GLN A 226 21.98 3.60 -19.91
CA GLN A 226 23.42 3.45 -19.68
C GLN A 226 23.82 2.02 -19.29
N ALA A 227 23.03 1.35 -18.46
CA ALA A 227 23.29 -0.05 -18.08
C ALA A 227 23.19 -0.98 -19.31
N ASP A 228 22.24 -0.74 -20.21
CA ASP A 228 22.08 -1.49 -21.44
C ASP A 228 23.23 -1.22 -22.43
N GLN A 229 23.73 0.02 -22.51
CA GLN A 229 24.89 0.36 -23.35
C GLN A 229 26.19 -0.26 -22.85
N VAL A 230 26.41 -0.30 -21.52
CA VAL A 230 27.60 -0.95 -20.93
C VAL A 230 27.57 -2.46 -21.17
N GLN A 231 26.38 -3.10 -21.11
CA GLN A 231 26.25 -4.52 -21.44
C GLN A 231 26.41 -4.81 -22.93
N ALA A 232 26.02 -3.89 -23.81
CA ALA A 232 26.21 -4.02 -25.26
C ALA A 232 27.67 -3.84 -25.70
N GLN A 233 28.46 -3.05 -24.97
CA GLN A 233 29.90 -2.86 -25.22
C GLN A 233 30.78 -3.97 -24.63
N ALA A 234 30.23 -4.79 -23.71
CA ALA A 234 30.91 -5.93 -23.11
C ALA A 234 30.69 -7.26 -23.86
N LYS A 235 30.00 -7.23 -25.00
CA LYS A 235 29.81 -8.35 -25.94
C LYS A 235 30.58 -8.11 -27.22
#